data_AF-A0A392NIJ9-F1
#
_entry.id   AF-A0A392NIJ9-F1
#
_cell.length_a   1.000
_cell.length_b   1.000
_cell.length_c   1.000
_cell.angle_alpha   90.00
_cell.angle_beta   90.00
_cell.angle_gamma   90.00
#
_symmetry.space_group_name_H-M   'P 1'
#
loop_
_entity.id
_entity.type
_entity.pdbx_description
1 polymer ?
#
loop_
_entity_poly.entity_id
_entity_poly.type
_entity_poly.pdbx_seq_one_letter_code
_entity_poly.pdbx_strand_id
1 'polypeptide(L)'
;QVNKSLEVGKRRTGRSISILDIYGFESFQKNSFEQLCINYANERLQQHFNRHLFKLEQQDYEIDGVDWTKVDFEDNQECLDLIEK
;
A
#
# COMPACT_ATOMS: atom_id res chain seq x y z
N GLN A 1 1.22 26.90 -7.37
CA GLN A 1 0.72 27.28 -8.70
C GLN A 1 0.07 26.10 -9.42
N VAL A 2 0.73 24.94 -9.53
CA VAL A 2 0.21 23.75 -10.23
C VAL A 2 -1.21 23.33 -9.77
N ASN A 3 -1.44 23.09 -8.48
CA ASN A 3 -2.77 22.67 -7.98
C ASN A 3 -3.89 23.69 -8.24
N LYS A 4 -3.55 24.99 -8.25
CA LYS A 4 -4.51 26.07 -8.56
C LYS A 4 -4.83 26.11 -10.04
N SER A 5 -3.87 25.78 -10.91
CA SER A 5 -4.08 25.67 -12.36
C SER A 5 -4.87 24.41 -12.75
N LEU A 6 -4.83 23.37 -11.91
CA LEU A 6 -5.54 22.10 -12.10
C LEU A 6 -6.87 22.03 -11.32
N GLU A 7 -7.28 23.13 -10.68
CA GLU A 7 -8.49 23.17 -9.86
C GLU A 7 -9.74 22.94 -10.73
N VAL A 8 -10.42 21.82 -10.49
CA VAL A 8 -11.71 21.54 -11.12
C VAL A 8 -12.78 22.32 -10.36
N GLY A 9 -13.56 23.16 -11.08
CA GLY A 9 -14.63 23.96 -10.48
C GLY A 9 -15.71 23.15 -9.74
N LYS A 10 -16.72 23.81 -9.16
CA LYS A 10 -17.73 23.25 -8.22
C LYS A 10 -18.51 21.99 -8.65
N ARG A 11 -18.32 21.43 -9.84
CA ARG A 11 -18.84 20.11 -10.22
C ARG A 11 -17.85 19.03 -9.81
N ARG A 12 -17.88 18.65 -8.52
CA ARG A 12 -17.24 17.42 -8.05
C ARG A 12 -18.04 16.23 -8.59
N THR A 13 -17.61 15.66 -9.72
CA THR A 13 -17.95 14.28 -10.03
C THR A 13 -17.22 13.43 -8.97
N GLY A 14 -17.96 12.61 -8.22
CA GLY A 14 -17.48 11.97 -6.98
C GLY A 14 -16.43 10.87 -7.16
N ARG A 15 -15.75 10.80 -8.30
CA ARG A 15 -14.75 9.77 -8.61
C ARG A 15 -13.46 10.42 -9.07
N SER A 16 -12.34 9.90 -8.60
CA SER A 16 -11.01 10.34 -8.98
C SER A 16 -10.15 9.13 -9.32
N ILE A 17 -9.26 9.30 -10.29
CA ILE A 17 -8.17 8.38 -10.56
C ILE A 17 -6.91 9.04 -10.04
N SER A 18 -6.17 8.34 -9.19
CA SER A 18 -4.94 8.84 -8.57
C SER A 18 -3.77 7.97 -8.98
N ILE A 19 -2.62 8.59 -9.21
CA ILE A 19 -1.36 7.91 -9.47
C ILE A 19 -0.51 8.08 -8.22
N LEU A 20 0.00 6.95 -7.71
CA LEU A 20 0.95 6.93 -6.60
C LEU A 20 2.34 6.66 -7.18
N ASP A 21 3.27 7.59 -6.96
CA ASP A 21 4.68 7.48 -7.33
C ASP A 21 5.50 7.76 -6.08
N ILE A 22 6.22 6.74 -5.59
CA ILE A 22 7.01 6.80 -4.36
C ILE A 22 8.40 6.23 -4.60
N TYR A 23 9.36 6.64 -3.77
CA TYR A 23 10.69 6.04 -3.76
C TYR A 23 10.60 4.55 -3.40
N GLY A 24 11.37 3.72 -4.11
CA GLY A 24 11.51 2.30 -3.79
C GLY A 24 12.36 2.07 -2.53
N PHE A 25 12.37 0.82 -2.07
CA PHE A 25 13.16 0.41 -0.90
C PHE A 25 14.65 0.69 -1.10
N GLU A 26 15.28 1.31 -0.09
CA GLU A 26 16.70 1.69 -0.11
C GLU A 26 17.50 0.92 0.95
N SER A 27 18.68 0.41 0.57
CA SER A 27 19.60 -0.22 1.52
C SER A 27 21.03 0.14 1.18
N PHE A 28 21.64 0.97 2.03
CA PHE A 28 23.03 1.42 1.91
C PHE A 28 23.88 0.90 3.07
N GLN A 29 25.21 1.08 2.95
CA GLN A 29 26.15 0.74 4.03
C GLN A 29 25.90 1.55 5.31
N LYS A 30 25.40 2.79 5.17
CA LYS A 30 24.92 3.63 6.28
C LYS A 30 23.58 4.21 5.88
N ASN A 31 22.53 3.85 6.61
CA ASN A 31 21.19 4.38 6.44
C ASN A 31 20.94 5.44 7.51
N SER A 32 20.36 6.56 7.11
CA SER A 32 19.93 7.62 8.00
C SER A 32 18.42 7.51 8.26
N PHE A 33 17.88 8.44 9.04
CA PHE A 33 16.45 8.53 9.32
C PHE A 33 15.60 8.64 8.05
N GLU A 34 16.12 9.26 6.99
CA GLU A 34 15.47 9.39 5.70
C GLU A 34 15.18 8.02 5.06
N GLN A 35 16.16 7.11 5.07
CA GLN A 35 15.97 5.74 4.57
C GLN A 35 14.95 4.97 5.41
N LEU A 36 14.93 5.19 6.73
CA LEU A 36 13.91 4.60 7.59
C LEU A 36 12.50 5.06 7.16
N CYS A 37 12.30 6.36 6.91
CA CYS A 37 11.03 6.89 6.42
C CYS A 37 10.62 6.33 5.05
N ILE A 38 11.58 6.22 4.12
CA ILE A 38 11.36 5.65 2.79
C ILE A 38 10.96 4.17 2.91
N ASN A 39 11.73 3.38 3.65
CA ASN A 39 11.50 1.95 3.79
C ASN A 39 10.22 1.66 4.57
N TYR A 40 9.91 2.45 5.60
CA TYR A 40 8.64 2.37 6.30
C TYR A 40 7.43 2.62 5.38
N ALA A 41 7.51 3.62 4.50
CA ALA A 41 6.46 3.87 3.51
C ALA A 41 6.30 2.69 2.54
N ASN A 42 7.40 2.07 2.12
CA ASN A 42 7.38 0.86 1.29
C ASN A 42 6.76 -0.32 2.05
N GLU A 43 7.09 -0.52 3.32
CA GLU A 43 6.55 -1.59 4.15
C GLU A 43 5.03 -1.44 4.34
N ARG A 44 4.55 -0.20 4.54
CA ARG A 44 3.11 0.09 4.59
C ARG A 44 2.41 -0.17 3.26
N LEU A 45 3.04 0.17 2.14
CA LEU A 45 2.49 -0.12 0.83
C LEU A 45 2.43 -1.63 0.57
N GLN A 46 3.48 -2.38 0.95
CA GLN A 46 3.51 -3.83 0.85
C GLN A 46 2.41 -4.47 1.69
N GLN A 47 2.16 -3.98 2.90
CA GLN A 47 1.05 -4.47 3.74
C GLN A 47 -0.31 -4.24 3.09
N HIS A 48 -0.49 -3.07 2.48
CA HIS A 48 -1.72 -2.75 1.76
C HIS A 48 -1.96 -3.69 0.57
N PHE A 49 -0.90 -3.98 -0.21
CA PHE A 49 -0.93 -4.96 -1.31
C PHE A 49 -1.24 -6.37 -0.80
N ASN A 50 -0.51 -6.84 0.22
CA ASN A 50 -0.70 -8.17 0.79
C ASN A 50 -2.14 -8.37 1.27
N ARG A 51 -2.71 -7.35 1.93
CA ARG A 51 -4.10 -7.39 2.38
C ARG A 51 -5.10 -7.41 1.23
N HIS A 52 -4.94 -6.56 0.21
CA HIS A 52 -5.92 -6.45 -0.87
C HIS A 52 -5.88 -7.62 -1.84
N LEU A 53 -4.69 -8.04 -2.24
CA LEU A 53 -4.54 -9.12 -3.21
C LEU A 53 -4.74 -10.49 -2.57
N PHE A 54 -4.16 -10.75 -1.39
CA PHE A 54 -4.24 -12.09 -0.82
C PHE A 54 -5.38 -12.26 0.17
N LYS A 55 -5.64 -11.32 1.09
CA LYS A 55 -6.66 -11.53 2.13
C LYS A 55 -8.08 -11.32 1.59
N LEU A 56 -8.32 -10.25 0.81
CA LEU A 56 -9.66 -9.94 0.32
C LEU A 56 -10.10 -10.89 -0.81
N GLU A 57 -9.24 -11.18 -1.80
CA GLU A 57 -9.63 -12.10 -2.89
C GLU A 57 -9.95 -13.50 -2.36
N GLN A 58 -9.16 -14.02 -1.42
CA GLN A 58 -9.43 -15.32 -0.80
C GLN A 58 -10.76 -15.31 -0.01
N GLN A 59 -11.09 -14.20 0.65
CA GLN A 59 -12.37 -14.04 1.34
C GLN A 59 -13.54 -14.03 0.37
N ASP A 60 -13.40 -13.36 -0.79
CA ASP A 60 -14.44 -13.34 -1.81
C ASP A 60 -14.65 -14.74 -2.44
N TYR A 61 -13.58 -15.48 -2.72
CA TYR A 61 -13.68 -16.87 -3.19
C TYR A 61 -14.38 -17.80 -2.18
N GLU A 62 -14.10 -17.64 -0.89
CA GLU A 62 -14.78 -18.38 0.18
C GLU A 62 -16.27 -18.05 0.25
N ILE A 63 -16.64 -16.78 0.12
CA ILE A 63 -18.04 -16.32 0.13
C ILE A 63 -18.81 -16.87 -1.08
N ASP A 64 -18.19 -16.86 -2.26
CA ASP A 64 -18.79 -17.33 -3.50
C ASP A 64 -18.81 -18.88 -3.62
N GLY A 65 -18.20 -19.58 -2.66
CA GLY A 65 -18.16 -21.04 -2.62
C GLY A 65 -17.29 -21.66 -3.73
N VAL A 66 -16.31 -20.92 -4.23
CA VAL A 66 -15.37 -21.38 -5.25
C VAL A 66 -14.34 -22.29 -4.60
N ASP A 67 -14.10 -23.46 -5.19
CA ASP A 67 -13.06 -24.38 -4.73
C ASP A 67 -11.68 -23.77 -5.04
N TRP A 68 -11.09 -23.11 -4.06
CA TRP A 68 -9.85 -22.36 -4.16
C TRP A 68 -8.81 -22.91 -3.18
N THR A 69 -7.56 -23.02 -3.65
CA THR A 69 -6.42 -23.39 -2.79
C THR A 69 -5.85 -22.13 -2.17
N LYS A 70 -5.88 -22.04 -0.84
CA LYS A 70 -5.32 -20.89 -0.13
C LYS A 70 -3.86 -20.68 -0.50
N VAL A 71 -3.51 -19.43 -0.80
CA VAL A 71 -2.14 -19.02 -1.09
C VAL A 71 -1.54 -18.49 0.20
N ASP A 72 -0.50 -19.16 0.67
CA ASP A 72 0.32 -18.66 1.76
C ASP A 72 1.19 -17.51 1.26
N PHE A 73 1.27 -16.44 2.05
CA PHE A 73 2.11 -15.28 1.78
C PHE A 73 2.77 -14.79 3.08
N GLU A 74 3.88 -14.08 2.94
CA GLU A 74 4.59 -13.49 4.06
C GLU A 74 3.92 -12.18 4.46
N ASP A 75 3.37 -12.13 5.68
CA ASP A 75 2.80 -10.91 6.27
C ASP A 75 3.91 -10.11 6.95
N ASN A 76 3.90 -8.81 6.76
CA ASN A 76 4.89 -7.89 7.30
C ASN A 76 4.38 -7.05 8.49
N GLN A 77 3.21 -7.40 9.04
CA GLN A 77 2.60 -6.68 10.16
C GLN A 77 3.54 -6.57 11.38
N GLU A 78 4.33 -7.61 11.68
CA GLU A 78 5.28 -7.56 12.82
C GLU A 78 6.38 -6.50 12.61
N CYS A 79 6.82 -6.29 11.38
CA CYS A 79 7.80 -5.25 11.05
C CYS A 79 7.21 -3.84 11.26
N LEU A 80 5.97 -3.63 10.83
CA LEU A 80 5.26 -2.36 11.02
C LEU A 80 5.01 -2.07 12.49
N ASP A 81 4.58 -3.09 13.25
CA ASP A 81 4.30 -2.96 14.68
C ASP A 81 5.55 -2.55 15.48
N LEU A 82 6.75 -2.91 15.02
CA LEU A 82 8.01 -2.51 15.66
C LEU A 82 8.31 -1.01 15.44
N ILE A 83 7.94 -0.45 14.29
CA ILE A 83 8.22 0.95 13.93
C ILE A 83 7.16 1.90 14.51
N GLU A 84 5.94 1.42 14.73
CA GLU A 84 4.78 2.23 15.13
C GLU A 84 4.43 2.22 16.61
N LYS A 85 5.10 1.38 17.42
CA LYS A 85 4.87 1.29 18.86
C LYS A 85 5.69 2.26 19.70
#